data_AF-A0A7I4Z6C4-F1
#
_entry.id   AF-A0A7I4Z6C4-F1
#
_cell.length_a   1.000
_cell.length_b   1.000
_cell.length_c   1.000
_cell.angle_alpha   90.00
_cell.angle_beta   90.00
_cell.angle_gamma   90.00
#
_symmetry.space_group_name_H-M   'P 1'
#
loop_
_entity.id
_entity.type
_entity.pdbx_description
1 polymer ?
#
loop_
_entity_poly.entity_id
_entity_poly.type
_entity_poly.pdbx_seq_one_letter_code
_entity_poly.pdbx_strand_id
1 'polypeptide(L)'
;MGKPNHTRPRLLKVILPTSSFQRQLLSRASMLKHFSLKGIYIRPSLTKAERDRLRALRATRLNDVNPNPSVVQKSYAAPIDDHSVNVSSPSEDVVIPSNDIASDGNHTSLNN
;
A
#
# COMPACT_ATOMS: atom_id res chain seq x y z
N MET A 1 -28.59 -14.39 -14.11
CA MET A 1 -28.52 -13.68 -12.81
C MET A 1 -29.57 -14.28 -11.89
N GLY A 2 -29.22 -14.69 -10.66
CA GLY A 2 -30.18 -15.32 -9.73
C GLY A 2 -31.28 -14.36 -9.24
N LYS A 3 -32.38 -14.91 -8.71
CA LYS A 3 -33.55 -14.17 -8.18
C LYS A 3 -33.14 -13.06 -7.20
N PRO A 4 -33.65 -11.81 -7.29
CA PRO A 4 -33.39 -10.73 -6.35
C PRO A 4 -33.51 -11.17 -4.88
N ASN A 5 -32.60 -10.69 -4.03
CA ASN A 5 -32.63 -10.95 -2.60
C ASN A 5 -32.36 -9.62 -1.90
N HIS A 6 -33.36 -9.13 -1.16
CA HIS A 6 -33.31 -7.84 -0.47
C HIS A 6 -32.47 -7.87 0.82
N THR A 7 -32.12 -9.07 1.32
CA THR A 7 -31.35 -9.19 2.56
C THR A 7 -29.84 -9.07 2.36
N ARG A 8 -29.33 -9.17 1.12
CA ARG A 8 -27.88 -9.18 0.83
C ARG A 8 -27.55 -8.26 -0.34
N PRO A 9 -26.58 -7.34 -0.19
CA PRO A 9 -26.12 -6.51 -1.31
C PRO A 9 -25.48 -7.37 -2.39
N ARG A 10 -25.63 -6.97 -3.65
CA ARG A 10 -25.08 -7.67 -4.82
C ARG A 10 -23.92 -6.91 -5.42
N LEU A 11 -22.92 -7.65 -5.88
CA LEU A 11 -21.88 -7.08 -6.73
C LEU A 11 -22.46 -6.88 -8.13
N LEU A 12 -22.46 -5.64 -8.61
CA LEU A 12 -22.85 -5.29 -9.96
C LEU A 12 -21.60 -4.97 -10.80
N LYS A 13 -21.54 -5.52 -12.02
CA LYS A 13 -20.54 -5.12 -13.01
C LYS A 13 -21.19 -4.14 -13.97
N VAL A 14 -20.77 -2.89 -13.90
CA VAL A 14 -21.22 -1.82 -14.80
C VAL A 14 -20.18 -1.64 -15.90
N ILE A 15 -20.64 -1.64 -17.15
CA ILE A 15 -19.81 -1.33 -18.32
C ILE A 15 -20.19 0.07 -18.77
N LEU A 16 -19.20 0.98 -18.82
CA LEU A 16 -19.41 2.35 -19.24
C LEU A 16 -19.07 2.51 -20.73
N PRO A 17 -19.62 3.52 -21.43
CA PRO A 17 -19.41 3.70 -22.87
C PRO A 17 -17.94 3.89 -23.25
N THR A 18 -17.15 4.56 -22.39
CA THR A 18 -15.74 4.84 -22.63
C THR A 18 -14.91 4.76 -21.35
N SER A 19 -13.59 4.69 -21.51
CA SER A 19 -12.65 4.71 -20.39
C SER A 19 -12.61 6.04 -19.64
N SER A 20 -12.99 7.16 -20.25
CA SER A 20 -13.01 8.48 -19.59
C SER A 20 -14.08 8.54 -18.51
N PHE A 21 -15.29 8.04 -18.79
CA PHE A 21 -16.37 7.92 -17.79
C PHE A 21 -15.95 7.01 -16.63
N GLN A 22 -15.26 5.91 -16.92
CA GLN A 22 -14.72 5.04 -15.87
C GLN A 22 -13.73 5.77 -14.97
N ARG A 23 -12.77 6.51 -15.54
CA ARG A 23 -11.80 7.29 -14.76
C ARG A 23 -12.49 8.35 -13.90
N GLN A 24 -13.46 9.07 -14.47
CA GLN A 24 -14.21 10.10 -13.76
C GLN A 24 -15.08 9.53 -12.63
N LEU A 25 -15.69 8.36 -12.85
CA LEU A 25 -16.49 7.69 -11.84
C LEU A 25 -15.61 7.15 -10.70
N LEU A 26 -14.44 6.60 -11.02
CA LEU A 26 -13.48 6.11 -10.02
C LEU A 26 -12.83 7.25 -9.23
N SER A 27 -12.52 8.39 -9.84
CA SER A 27 -11.95 9.54 -9.12
C SER A 27 -12.91 10.10 -8.07
N ARG A 28 -14.22 10.07 -8.35
CA ARG A 28 -15.27 10.49 -7.41
C ARG A 28 -15.68 9.41 -6.41
N ALA A 29 -15.15 8.19 -6.52
CA ALA A 29 -15.55 7.08 -5.65
C ALA A 29 -15.25 7.35 -4.16
N SER A 30 -14.27 8.20 -3.84
CA SER A 30 -13.97 8.63 -2.46
C SER A 30 -15.13 9.37 -1.79
N MET A 31 -15.96 10.06 -2.58
CA MET A 31 -17.13 10.80 -2.08
C MET A 31 -18.22 9.86 -1.53
N LEU A 32 -18.26 8.60 -1.97
CA LEU A 32 -19.26 7.62 -1.52
C LEU A 32 -19.18 7.31 -0.02
N LYS A 33 -18.04 7.60 0.63
CA LYS A 33 -17.90 7.47 2.09
C LYS A 33 -18.90 8.35 2.86
N HIS A 34 -19.17 9.53 2.32
CA HIS A 34 -20.04 10.54 2.93
C HIS A 34 -21.46 10.54 2.32
N PHE A 35 -21.75 9.60 1.41
CA PHE A 35 -23.07 9.49 0.82
C PHE A 35 -24.11 9.06 1.87
N SER A 36 -25.36 9.48 1.68
CA SER A 36 -26.46 9.20 2.60
C SER A 36 -26.72 7.70 2.76
N LEU A 37 -26.56 6.94 1.67
CA LEU A 37 -26.68 5.48 1.70
C LEU A 37 -25.34 4.82 2.02
N LYS A 38 -25.33 3.97 3.05
CA LYS A 38 -24.16 3.21 3.49
C LYS A 38 -24.00 1.91 2.70
N GLY A 39 -22.79 1.38 2.71
CA GLY A 39 -22.46 0.09 2.08
C GLY A 39 -22.27 0.15 0.56
N ILE A 40 -22.29 1.33 -0.04
CA ILE A 40 -22.02 1.53 -1.46
C ILE A 40 -20.55 1.85 -1.66
N TYR A 41 -19.89 1.12 -2.56
CA TYR A 41 -18.52 1.37 -2.96
C TYR A 41 -18.36 1.02 -4.42
N ILE A 42 -17.45 1.74 -5.10
CA ILE A 42 -17.10 1.47 -6.48
C ILE A 42 -15.60 1.20 -6.55
N ARG A 43 -15.23 0.19 -7.34
CA ARG A 43 -13.84 -0.21 -7.59
C ARG A 43 -13.64 -0.60 -9.05
N PRO A 44 -12.41 -0.55 -9.57
CA PRO A 44 -12.10 -1.12 -10.87
C PRO A 44 -12.48 -2.60 -10.93
N SER A 45 -13.05 -3.03 -12.06
CA SER A 45 -13.25 -4.45 -12.34
C SER A 45 -11.90 -5.05 -12.74
N LEU A 46 -11.28 -5.79 -11.83
CA LEU A 46 -10.01 -6.48 -12.09
C LEU A 46 -10.24 -7.96 -12.43
N THR A 47 -9.36 -8.51 -13.25
CA THR A 47 -9.28 -9.94 -13.51
C THR A 47 -9.00 -10.71 -12.21
N LYS A 48 -9.20 -12.03 -12.23
CA LYS A 48 -8.92 -12.86 -11.06
C LYS A 48 -7.45 -12.74 -10.63
N ALA A 49 -6.52 -12.88 -11.58
CA ALA A 49 -5.08 -12.81 -11.34
C ALA A 49 -4.65 -11.46 -10.72
N GLU A 50 -5.14 -10.34 -11.24
CA GLU A 50 -4.82 -9.02 -10.70
C GLU A 50 -5.38 -8.83 -9.28
N ARG A 51 -6.59 -9.34 -9.03
CA ARG A 51 -7.20 -9.29 -7.70
C ARG A 51 -6.41 -10.10 -6.68
N ASP A 52 -5.95 -11.28 -7.07
CA ASP A 52 -5.15 -12.17 -6.22
C ASP A 52 -3.79 -11.54 -5.93
N ARG A 53 -3.14 -10.92 -6.94
CA ARG A 53 -1.91 -10.14 -6.77
C ARG A 53 -2.09 -9.00 -5.76
N LEU A 54 -3.17 -8.21 -5.86
CA LEU A 54 -3.44 -7.13 -4.91
C LEU A 54 -3.77 -7.63 -3.50
N ARG A 55 -4.41 -8.80 -3.38
CA ARG A 55 -4.66 -9.42 -2.08
C ARG A 55 -3.35 -9.86 -1.42
N ALA A 56 -2.46 -10.50 -2.18
CA ALA A 56 -1.13 -10.90 -1.70
C ALA A 56 -0.30 -9.69 -1.23
N LEU A 57 -0.24 -8.61 -2.03
CA LEU A 57 0.47 -7.38 -1.66
C LEU A 57 -0.08 -6.69 -0.40
N ARG A 58 -1.36 -6.88 -0.07
CA ARG A 58 -1.94 -6.36 1.18
C ARG A 58 -1.61 -7.25 2.37
N ALA A 59 -1.52 -8.56 2.17
CA ALA A 59 -1.16 -9.50 3.22
C ALA A 59 0.29 -9.30 3.67
N THR A 60 1.22 -9.02 2.74
CA THR A 60 2.63 -8.76 3.09
C THR A 60 2.79 -7.49 3.94
N ARG A 61 2.07 -6.40 3.59
CA ARG A 61 2.13 -5.12 4.34
C ARG A 61 1.65 -5.21 5.80
N LEU A 62 0.85 -6.21 6.16
CA LEU A 62 0.42 -6.39 7.54
C LEU A 62 1.50 -7.08 8.39
N ASN A 63 2.39 -7.85 7.75
CA ASN A 63 3.46 -8.57 8.44
C ASN A 63 4.72 -7.72 8.66
N ASP A 64 4.89 -6.62 7.91
CA ASP A 64 6.01 -5.68 8.06
C ASP A 64 5.80 -4.64 9.20
N VAL A 65 4.70 -4.73 9.96
CA VAL A 65 4.53 -3.95 11.18
C VAL A 65 5.40 -4.56 12.28
N ASN A 66 6.62 -4.04 12.37
CA ASN A 66 7.57 -4.25 13.47
C ASN A 66 6.85 -4.22 14.84
N PRO A 67 6.91 -5.27 15.68
CA PRO A 67 6.33 -5.29 17.02
C PRO A 67 7.21 -4.53 18.01
N ASN A 68 7.60 -3.30 17.68
CA ASN A 68 8.28 -2.44 18.64
C ASN A 68 7.78 -0.99 18.50
N PRO A 69 6.66 -0.63 19.15
CA PRO A 69 6.47 0.74 19.57
C PRO A 69 7.43 0.96 20.74
N SER A 70 8.70 1.28 20.46
CA SER A 70 9.48 2.00 21.47
C SER A 70 8.71 3.29 21.73
N VAL A 71 7.98 3.29 22.84
CA VAL A 71 7.28 4.44 23.36
C VAL A 71 8.34 5.52 23.51
N VAL A 72 8.40 6.48 22.59
CA VAL A 72 9.09 7.73 22.81
C VAL A 72 8.24 8.48 23.84
N GLN A 73 8.43 8.12 25.12
CA GLN A 73 8.05 8.98 26.22
C GLN A 73 8.84 10.26 26.03
N LYS A 74 8.20 11.30 25.49
CA LYS A 74 8.62 12.67 25.75
C LYS A 74 8.38 12.91 27.24
N SER A 75 9.32 12.50 28.08
CA SER A 75 9.42 12.98 29.45
C SER A 75 9.81 14.45 29.36
N TYR A 76 8.87 15.35 29.62
CA TYR A 76 9.17 16.73 29.93
C TYR A 76 9.89 16.71 31.29
N ALA A 77 11.21 16.64 31.27
CA ALA A 77 12.02 16.84 32.46
C ALA A 77 11.94 18.32 32.80
N ALA A 78 11.46 18.63 34.02
CA ALA A 78 11.68 19.93 34.62
C ALA A 78 13.19 20.19 34.72
N PRO A 79 13.67 21.44 34.58
CA PRO A 79 15.09 21.72 34.66
C PRO A 79 15.56 21.52 36.10
N ILE A 80 16.48 20.59 36.28
CA ILE A 80 17.28 20.48 37.50
C ILE A 80 18.71 20.70 37.03
N ASP A 81 19.28 21.82 37.47
CA ASP A 81 20.70 22.09 37.36
C ASP A 81 21.48 21.01 38.11
N ASP A 82 22.36 20.27 37.45
CA ASP A 82 23.67 19.95 38.01
C ASP A 82 24.64 19.40 36.97
N HIS A 83 25.91 19.75 37.17
CA HIS A 83 27.06 19.45 36.34
C HIS A 83 27.47 17.97 36.38
N SER A 84 27.80 17.39 35.22
CA SER A 84 29.07 16.64 35.07
C SER A 84 29.26 16.15 33.63
N VAL A 85 30.49 16.36 33.17
CA VAL A 85 31.03 15.96 31.88
C VAL A 85 31.37 14.47 31.97
N ASN A 86 31.03 13.67 30.96
CA ASN A 86 31.82 12.47 30.70
C ASN A 86 31.91 12.17 29.21
N VAL A 87 33.16 12.24 28.75
CA VAL A 87 33.67 11.97 27.41
C VAL A 87 33.81 10.46 27.27
N SER A 88 33.37 9.88 26.14
CA SER A 88 34.05 8.78 25.43
C SER A 88 33.28 8.40 24.14
N SER A 89 33.84 8.78 22.99
CA SER A 89 33.70 8.03 21.72
C SER A 89 34.58 6.76 21.81
N PRO A 90 34.39 5.69 20.99
CA PRO A 90 34.73 5.73 19.57
C PRO A 90 33.85 4.90 18.61
N SER A 91 34.02 5.26 17.33
CA SER A 91 33.96 4.55 16.04
C SER A 91 33.52 3.09 15.98
N GLU A 92 32.78 2.72 14.93
CA GLU A 92 33.13 1.61 14.01
C GLU A 92 32.32 1.70 12.69
N ASP A 93 33.05 1.47 11.59
CA ASP A 93 32.66 1.54 10.20
C ASP A 93 31.69 0.42 9.78
N VAL A 94 30.64 0.73 9.01
CA VAL A 94 29.85 -0.28 8.29
C VAL A 94 29.87 0.00 6.78
N VAL A 95 30.56 -0.91 6.11
CA VAL A 95 30.76 -1.09 4.67
C VAL A 95 29.43 -1.21 3.92
N ILE A 96 29.27 -0.45 2.84
CA ILE A 96 28.16 -0.59 1.88
C ILE A 96 28.58 -1.62 0.82
N PRO A 97 27.84 -2.74 0.60
CA PRO A 97 28.06 -3.58 -0.57
C PRO A 97 27.25 -3.05 -1.77
N SER A 98 27.96 -2.75 -2.85
CA SER A 98 27.43 -2.52 -4.20
C SER A 98 26.76 -3.78 -4.73
N ASN A 99 25.55 -3.66 -5.28
CA ASN A 99 24.92 -4.72 -6.07
C ASN A 99 24.80 -4.29 -7.52
N ASP A 100 25.47 -5.04 -8.38
CA ASP A 100 25.56 -4.91 -9.82
C ASP A 100 24.20 -5.11 -10.52
N ILE A 101 23.95 -4.27 -11.52
CA ILE A 101 22.79 -4.32 -12.41
C ILE A 101 23.08 -5.35 -13.51
N ALA A 102 22.46 -6.53 -13.42
CA ALA A 102 22.45 -7.49 -14.52
C ALA A 102 21.53 -6.99 -15.65
N SER A 103 22.12 -6.77 -16.81
CA SER A 103 21.49 -6.36 -18.07
C SER A 103 21.33 -7.57 -18.99
N ASP A 104 20.14 -8.14 -19.08
CA ASP A 104 19.83 -9.18 -20.08
C ASP A 104 19.33 -8.53 -21.38
N GLY A 105 20.21 -8.49 -22.38
CA GLY A 105 19.88 -8.14 -23.76
C GLY A 105 19.41 -9.36 -24.55
N ASN A 106 18.17 -9.34 -25.01
CA ASN A 106 17.65 -10.27 -26.02
C ASN A 106 18.19 -9.88 -27.41
N HIS A 107 18.95 -10.77 -28.05
CA HIS A 107 19.28 -10.67 -29.48
C HIS A 107 18.58 -11.80 -30.24
N THR A 108 17.69 -11.38 -31.15
CA THR A 108 16.97 -12.19 -32.13
C THR A 108 17.94 -12.64 -33.23
N SER A 109 18.03 -13.94 -33.52
CA SER A 109 18.75 -14.44 -34.70
C SER A 109 17.77 -14.81 -35.81
N LEU A 110 18.02 -14.24 -36.99
CA LEU A 110 17.36 -14.50 -38.27
C LEU A 110 17.80 -15.85 -38.84
N ASN A 111 16.84 -16.64 -39.32
CA ASN A 111 17.10 -17.77 -40.20
C ASN A 111 17.05 -17.29 -41.67
N ASN A 112 18.09 -17.63 -42.43
CA ASN A 112 18.07 -17.72 -43.89
C ASN A 112 18.34 -19.18 -44.26
#